data_AF-A0A133UZN1-F1
#
_entry.id   AF-A0A133UZN1-F1
#
_cell.length_a   1.000
_cell.length_b   1.000
_cell.length_c   1.000
_cell.angle_alpha   90.00
_cell.angle_beta   90.00
_cell.angle_gamma   90.00
#
_symmetry.space_group_name_H-M   'P 1'
#
loop_
_entity.id
_entity.type
_entity.pdbx_description
1 polymer ?
#
loop_
_entity_poly.entity_id
_entity_poly.type
_entity_poly.pdbx_seq_one_letter_code
_entity_poly.pdbx_strand_id
1 'polypeptide(L)'
;MKKGNESVAQADELQILLNLYDDELTLSYPIFPHFDVLRANVHEDGYDLELISGMDDYKDKADSFGEYSDEMPSFYDLRDCLLSSGVIKHENLEELEKYVNRRVESGVKRVFFCPDTNILYQNFLSSFGKIKLRNVAIPDTVKDELKNKLNSKYGRTELQLMKQHAKCQGNLLDELNNRRKKASRKASYLAMQEYERFSGKTITAQRESTYDSGENDRIIVESLRSYEKNNPVRVTLLTADDSLRDLCRAEDLDHFYLKVPHNFEADSCSHGEFLTLIRNLSLVFGFVKLNSSIIFGEFGGKNRADALKLRFLDKKVYKEFKKHQKICRELNKLGIRK
;
A
#
# COMPACT_ATOMS: atom_id res chain seq x y z
N MET A 1 11.35 28.56 6.70
CA MET A 1 10.96 28.56 5.27
C MET A 1 9.50 28.96 5.15
N LYS A 2 9.16 29.91 4.26
CA LYS A 2 7.81 30.50 4.11
C LYS A 2 6.81 29.49 3.54
N LYS A 3 5.61 29.40 4.13
CA LYS A 3 4.42 28.60 3.76
C LYS A 3 3.82 28.88 2.35
N GLY A 4 4.59 29.43 1.40
CA GLY A 4 4.06 30.00 0.16
C GLY A 4 3.97 29.05 -1.05
N ASN A 5 4.61 27.88 -0.98
CA ASN A 5 4.77 26.96 -2.12
C ASN A 5 4.17 25.57 -1.83
N GLU A 6 3.01 25.53 -1.17
CA GLU A 6 2.34 24.28 -0.81
C GLU A 6 0.95 24.21 -1.45
N SER A 7 0.52 23.01 -1.82
CA SER A 7 -0.84 22.74 -2.28
C SER A 7 -1.33 21.41 -1.71
N VAL A 8 -2.64 21.30 -1.48
CA VAL A 8 -3.29 20.01 -1.21
C VAL A 8 -3.92 19.51 -2.50
N ALA A 9 -3.61 18.27 -2.84
CA ALA A 9 -4.03 17.60 -4.06
C ALA A 9 -4.78 16.29 -3.75
N GLN A 10 -5.71 15.93 -4.61
CA GLN A 10 -6.25 14.56 -4.66
C GLN A 10 -5.27 13.64 -5.40
N ALA A 11 -5.47 12.32 -5.28
CA ALA A 11 -4.57 11.34 -5.88
C ALA A 11 -4.49 11.46 -7.42
N ASP A 12 -5.63 11.69 -8.08
CA ASP A 12 -5.73 11.89 -9.53
C ASP A 12 -5.07 13.20 -9.99
N GLU A 13 -5.09 14.24 -9.14
CA GLU A 13 -4.41 15.51 -9.40
C GLU A 13 -2.87 15.38 -9.39
N LEU A 14 -2.29 14.25 -8.94
CA LEU A 14 -0.87 13.98 -9.15
C LEU A 14 -0.51 13.92 -10.63
N GLN A 15 -1.42 13.52 -11.51
CA GLN A 15 -1.15 13.51 -12.95
C GLN A 15 -0.77 14.89 -13.48
N ILE A 16 -1.34 15.96 -12.89
CA ILE A 16 -0.97 17.33 -13.22
C ILE A 16 0.50 17.58 -12.89
N LEU A 17 0.98 17.07 -11.75
CA LEU A 17 2.38 17.21 -11.37
C LEU A 17 3.30 16.42 -12.31
N LEU A 18 2.92 15.19 -12.66
CA LEU A 18 3.69 14.35 -13.59
C LEU A 18 3.84 15.03 -14.95
N ASN A 19 2.75 15.57 -15.50
CA ASN A 19 2.75 16.28 -16.79
C ASN A 19 3.55 17.59 -16.80
N LEU A 20 3.98 18.09 -15.64
CA LEU A 20 4.82 19.30 -15.54
C LEU A 20 6.31 18.98 -15.48
N TYR A 21 6.64 17.72 -15.26
CA TYR A 21 8.00 17.24 -15.40
C TYR A 21 8.17 16.67 -16.81
N ASP A 22 9.38 16.84 -17.34
CA ASP A 22 9.76 16.36 -18.66
C ASP A 22 9.85 14.82 -18.68
N ASP A 23 10.52 14.27 -19.69
CA ASP A 23 10.54 12.83 -20.01
C ASP A 23 11.09 11.93 -18.89
N GLU A 24 11.86 12.47 -17.93
CA GLU A 24 12.47 11.70 -16.82
C GLU A 24 11.97 12.16 -15.43
N LEU A 25 11.57 11.16 -14.63
CA LEU A 25 11.12 11.31 -13.25
C LEU A 25 12.04 10.52 -12.32
N THR A 26 12.58 11.18 -11.30
CA THR A 26 13.32 10.53 -10.22
C THR A 26 12.54 10.63 -8.92
N LEU A 27 12.27 9.47 -8.32
CA LEU A 27 11.66 9.35 -7.00
C LEU A 27 12.73 9.02 -5.96
N SER A 28 12.79 9.76 -4.86
CA SER A 28 13.78 9.55 -3.80
C SER A 28 13.22 9.75 -2.40
N TYR A 29 13.94 9.22 -1.40
CA TYR A 29 13.60 9.42 0.00
C TYR A 29 14.46 10.53 0.63
N PRO A 30 13.88 11.71 0.93
CA PRO A 30 14.66 12.95 1.03
C PRO A 30 15.42 13.16 2.35
N ILE A 31 15.33 12.25 3.32
CA ILE A 31 16.09 12.40 4.59
C ILE A 31 17.49 11.82 4.55
N PHE A 32 17.84 11.13 3.44
CA PHE A 32 19.20 10.68 3.14
C PHE A 32 19.69 11.28 1.83
N PRO A 33 20.98 11.68 1.75
CA PRO A 33 21.57 12.05 0.48
C PRO A 33 21.66 10.80 -0.42
N HIS A 34 21.41 11.00 -1.71
CA HIS A 34 21.56 9.96 -2.74
C HIS A 34 20.78 8.66 -2.45
N PHE A 35 19.55 8.80 -1.93
CA PHE A 35 18.67 7.66 -1.72
C PHE A 35 17.51 7.70 -2.72
N ASP A 36 17.87 7.45 -3.98
CA ASP A 36 16.92 7.37 -5.08
C ASP A 36 16.28 5.99 -5.09
N VAL A 37 14.95 5.96 -5.08
CA VAL A 37 14.15 4.74 -5.01
C VAL A 37 14.01 4.14 -6.40
N LEU A 38 13.55 4.95 -7.35
CA LEU A 38 13.37 4.55 -8.75
C LEU A 38 13.48 5.76 -9.68
N ARG A 39 13.77 5.47 -10.94
CA ARG A 39 13.57 6.38 -12.08
C ARG A 39 12.44 5.87 -12.95
N ALA A 40 11.80 6.80 -13.64
CA ALA A 40 10.76 6.52 -14.60
C ALA A 40 10.92 7.40 -15.83
N ASN A 41 10.96 6.80 -17.01
CA ASN A 41 10.95 7.51 -18.28
C ASN A 41 9.57 7.40 -18.92
N VAL A 42 9.04 8.50 -19.42
CA VAL A 42 7.74 8.51 -20.09
C VAL A 42 7.83 7.79 -21.44
N HIS A 43 6.89 6.89 -21.72
CA HIS A 43 6.66 6.32 -23.04
C HIS A 43 5.16 6.37 -23.40
N GLU A 44 4.78 5.94 -24.62
CA GLU A 44 3.44 6.16 -25.18
C GLU A 44 2.28 5.68 -24.28
N ASP A 45 2.40 4.50 -23.67
CA ASP A 45 1.34 3.88 -22.86
C ASP A 45 1.56 4.01 -21.34
N GLY A 46 2.67 4.61 -20.90
CA GLY A 46 2.99 4.71 -19.48
C GLY A 46 4.43 5.12 -19.19
N TYR A 47 5.10 4.35 -18.36
CA TYR A 47 6.44 4.64 -17.88
C TYR A 47 7.31 3.39 -17.93
N ASP A 48 8.54 3.54 -18.41
CA ASP A 48 9.62 2.57 -18.22
C ASP A 48 10.29 2.86 -16.88
N LEU A 49 10.42 1.85 -16.04
CA LEU A 49 10.88 1.99 -14.67
C LEU A 49 12.29 1.41 -14.50
N GLU A 50 13.07 2.01 -13.62
CA GLU A 50 14.38 1.51 -13.20
C GLU A 50 14.46 1.61 -11.68
N LEU A 51 14.61 0.48 -10.98
CA LEU A 51 14.84 0.48 -9.53
C LEU A 51 16.30 0.84 -9.25
N ILE A 52 16.53 1.94 -8.53
CA ILE A 52 17.88 2.49 -8.34
C ILE A 52 18.54 1.92 -7.08
N SER A 53 17.79 1.79 -5.99
CA SER A 53 18.30 1.26 -4.71
C SER A 53 17.91 -0.20 -4.53
N GLY A 54 18.90 -1.04 -4.23
CA GLY A 54 18.74 -2.46 -3.93
C GLY A 54 18.49 -2.74 -2.44
N MET A 55 18.31 -4.02 -2.09
CA MET A 55 18.04 -4.44 -0.70
C MET A 55 19.11 -3.96 0.29
N ASP A 56 20.38 -3.99 -0.10
CA ASP A 56 21.50 -3.57 0.75
C ASP A 56 21.48 -2.06 1.00
N ASP A 57 21.12 -1.23 0.00
CA ASP A 57 21.00 0.22 0.19
C ASP A 57 19.97 0.58 1.26
N TYR A 58 18.80 -0.08 1.23
CA TYR A 58 17.75 0.10 2.21
C TYR A 58 18.20 -0.32 3.61
N LYS A 59 18.89 -1.47 3.71
CA LYS A 59 19.42 -1.97 4.96
C LYS A 59 20.45 -1.02 5.55
N ASP A 60 21.41 -0.56 4.74
CA ASP A 60 22.42 0.40 5.15
C ASP A 60 21.81 1.72 5.66
N LYS A 61 20.75 2.21 5.00
CA LYS A 61 20.05 3.42 5.47
C LYS A 61 19.33 3.15 6.79
N ALA A 62 18.64 2.01 6.93
CA ALA A 62 17.95 1.62 8.15
C ALA A 62 18.92 1.47 9.34
N ASP A 63 20.04 0.78 9.15
CA ASP A 63 21.09 0.60 10.16
C ASP A 63 21.66 1.96 10.59
N SER A 64 21.87 2.87 9.63
CA SER A 64 22.34 4.23 9.93
C SER A 64 21.31 5.12 10.64
N PHE A 65 20.03 4.72 10.63
CA PHE A 65 18.95 5.41 11.32
C PHE A 65 18.75 4.92 12.77
N GLY A 66 19.58 3.96 13.23
CA GLY A 66 19.71 3.56 14.62
C GLY A 66 18.45 2.93 15.20
N GLU A 67 18.05 3.35 16.40
CA GLU A 67 16.88 2.83 17.12
C GLU A 67 15.54 3.05 16.40
N TYR A 68 15.51 3.90 15.37
CA TYR A 68 14.33 4.17 14.56
C TYR A 68 14.34 3.45 13.21
N SER A 69 15.21 2.45 13.01
CA SER A 69 15.32 1.67 11.77
C SER A 69 13.97 1.14 11.28
N ASP A 70 13.08 0.74 12.18
CA ASP A 70 11.72 0.28 11.84
C ASP A 70 10.84 1.36 11.19
N GLU A 71 11.13 2.64 11.40
CA GLU A 71 10.42 3.77 10.77
C GLU A 71 10.99 4.15 9.40
N MET A 72 12.16 3.62 9.03
CA MET A 72 12.72 3.79 7.69
C MET A 72 11.92 2.99 6.65
N PRO A 73 11.77 3.50 5.42
CA PRO A 73 11.39 2.66 4.29
C PRO A 73 12.27 1.41 4.22
N SER A 74 11.66 0.26 3.97
CA SER A 74 12.37 -0.99 3.71
C SER A 74 12.20 -1.41 2.24
N PHE A 75 13.07 -2.29 1.76
CA PHE A 75 12.93 -2.89 0.43
C PHE A 75 11.61 -3.66 0.27
N TYR A 76 11.12 -4.27 1.36
CA TYR A 76 9.81 -4.91 1.38
C TYR A 76 8.65 -3.93 1.31
N ASP A 77 8.78 -2.72 1.89
CA ASP A 77 7.78 -1.66 1.73
C ASP A 77 7.69 -1.20 0.26
N LEU A 78 8.82 -1.14 -0.47
CA LEU A 78 8.84 -0.88 -1.91
C LEU A 78 8.12 -2.01 -2.68
N ARG A 79 8.47 -3.27 -2.42
CA ARG A 79 7.83 -4.44 -3.04
C ARG A 79 6.31 -4.44 -2.82
N ASP A 80 5.86 -4.20 -1.59
CA ASP A 80 4.44 -4.13 -1.25
C ASP A 80 3.75 -2.99 -2.00
N CYS A 81 4.41 -1.83 -2.17
CA CYS A 81 3.89 -0.72 -2.97
C CYS A 81 3.81 -1.05 -4.46
N LEU A 82 4.79 -1.78 -5.01
CA LEU A 82 4.77 -2.25 -6.40
C LEU A 82 3.65 -3.27 -6.64
N LEU A 83 3.47 -4.24 -5.74
CA LEU A 83 2.36 -5.21 -5.81
C LEU A 83 1.01 -4.53 -5.70
N SER A 84 0.84 -3.66 -4.70
CA SER A 84 -0.44 -2.98 -4.44
C SER A 84 -0.81 -1.91 -5.46
N SER A 85 0.14 -1.47 -6.29
CA SER A 85 -0.10 -0.59 -7.43
C SER A 85 -0.35 -1.33 -8.73
N GLY A 86 -0.07 -2.63 -8.80
CA GLY A 86 -0.21 -3.47 -10.00
C GLY A 86 1.04 -3.51 -10.90
N VAL A 87 2.08 -2.74 -10.56
CA VAL A 87 3.34 -2.66 -11.33
C VAL A 87 4.04 -4.01 -11.42
N ILE A 88 4.09 -4.74 -10.30
CA ILE A 88 4.52 -6.14 -10.28
C ILE A 88 3.37 -7.05 -9.84
N LYS A 89 3.47 -8.33 -10.17
CA LYS A 89 2.41 -9.32 -9.96
C LYS A 89 2.94 -10.54 -9.22
N HIS A 90 2.04 -11.27 -8.56
CA HIS A 90 2.36 -12.61 -8.05
C HIS A 90 2.70 -13.56 -9.21
N GLU A 91 3.60 -14.50 -8.97
CA GLU A 91 4.13 -15.37 -10.04
C GLU A 91 3.08 -16.37 -10.57
N ASN A 92 2.07 -16.71 -9.75
CA ASN A 92 1.10 -17.77 -10.06
C ASN A 92 -0.34 -17.27 -10.25
N LEU A 93 -0.54 -16.06 -10.79
CA LEU A 93 -1.87 -15.50 -11.03
C LEU A 93 -2.72 -16.33 -12.02
N GLU A 94 -2.11 -16.91 -13.06
CA GLU A 94 -2.84 -17.75 -14.02
C GLU A 94 -3.38 -19.03 -13.37
N GLU A 95 -2.60 -19.62 -12.45
CA GLU A 95 -3.02 -20.79 -11.68
C GLU A 95 -4.19 -20.42 -10.76
N LEU A 96 -4.12 -19.26 -10.11
CA LEU A 96 -5.21 -18.77 -9.28
C LEU A 96 -6.47 -18.52 -10.11
N GLU A 97 -6.36 -17.92 -11.28
CA GLU A 97 -7.54 -17.68 -12.13
C GLU A 97 -8.24 -18.99 -12.51
N LYS A 98 -7.47 -19.98 -12.96
CA LYS A 98 -8.00 -21.33 -13.24
C LYS A 98 -8.59 -21.96 -11.99
N TYR A 99 -8.00 -21.72 -10.82
CA TYR A 99 -8.52 -22.18 -9.54
C TYR A 99 -9.86 -21.53 -9.19
N VAL A 100 -9.94 -20.20 -9.26
CA VAL A 100 -11.15 -19.41 -8.97
C VAL A 100 -12.29 -19.80 -9.89
N ASN A 101 -12.03 -19.87 -11.21
CA ASN A 101 -13.04 -20.23 -12.20
C ASN A 101 -13.60 -21.63 -11.94
N ARG A 102 -12.74 -22.65 -11.77
CA ARG A 102 -13.18 -24.02 -11.46
C ARG A 102 -14.04 -24.10 -10.20
N ARG A 103 -13.66 -23.38 -9.13
CA ARG A 103 -14.41 -23.39 -7.86
C ARG A 103 -15.78 -22.74 -8.02
N VAL A 104 -15.84 -21.59 -8.67
CA VAL A 104 -17.09 -20.85 -8.89
C VAL A 104 -18.01 -21.57 -9.86
N GLU A 105 -17.48 -22.12 -10.96
CA GLU A 105 -18.25 -22.84 -11.99
C GLU A 105 -18.79 -24.19 -11.52
N SER A 106 -18.11 -24.86 -10.59
CA SER A 106 -18.57 -26.15 -10.07
C SER A 106 -20.00 -26.12 -9.52
N GLY A 107 -20.50 -24.95 -9.07
CA GLY A 107 -21.90 -24.68 -8.77
C GLY A 107 -22.53 -25.45 -7.59
N VAL A 108 -21.85 -26.47 -7.05
CA VAL A 108 -22.42 -27.37 -6.01
C VAL A 108 -22.60 -26.66 -4.66
N LYS A 109 -21.71 -25.72 -4.33
CA LYS A 109 -21.75 -24.94 -3.09
C LYS A 109 -21.31 -23.51 -3.37
N ARG A 110 -21.81 -22.54 -2.59
CA ARG A 110 -21.29 -21.17 -2.62
C ARG A 110 -19.83 -21.18 -2.15
N VAL A 111 -18.96 -20.44 -2.84
CA VAL A 111 -17.53 -20.38 -2.52
C VAL A 111 -17.20 -19.03 -1.87
N PHE A 112 -16.42 -19.06 -0.80
CA PHE A 112 -15.82 -17.89 -0.17
C PHE A 112 -14.30 -17.96 -0.24
N PHE A 113 -13.69 -16.94 -0.83
CA PHE A 113 -12.26 -16.68 -0.78
C PHE A 113 -11.98 -15.77 0.41
N CYS A 114 -11.15 -16.24 1.34
CA CYS A 114 -10.86 -15.55 2.58
C CYS A 114 -9.42 -15.05 2.55
N PRO A 115 -9.18 -13.73 2.37
CA PRO A 115 -7.82 -13.19 2.42
C PRO A 115 -7.30 -13.20 3.87
N ASP A 116 -6.02 -13.52 4.03
CA ASP A 116 -5.29 -13.19 5.24
C ASP A 116 -4.96 -11.67 5.30
N THR A 117 -4.31 -11.25 6.38
CA THR A 117 -3.91 -9.86 6.58
C THR A 117 -2.88 -9.38 5.53
N ASN A 118 -1.95 -10.24 5.11
CA ASN A 118 -0.91 -9.91 4.12
C ASN A 118 -1.49 -9.68 2.71
N ILE A 119 -2.47 -10.48 2.30
CA ILE A 119 -3.20 -10.33 1.04
C ILE A 119 -3.92 -8.98 1.00
N LEU A 120 -4.44 -8.50 2.14
CA LEU A 120 -5.03 -7.17 2.25
C LEU A 120 -3.96 -6.06 2.16
N TYR A 121 -2.79 -6.19 2.79
CA TYR A 121 -1.69 -5.23 2.64
C TYR A 121 -1.23 -5.05 1.19
N GLN A 122 -1.34 -6.09 0.38
CA GLN A 122 -0.93 -6.09 -1.02
C GLN A 122 -2.04 -5.58 -1.96
N ASN A 123 -3.19 -5.11 -1.44
CA ASN A 123 -4.39 -4.74 -2.23
C ASN A 123 -4.76 -5.80 -3.29
N PHE A 124 -4.56 -7.07 -2.95
CA PHE A 124 -4.57 -8.16 -3.92
C PHE A 124 -5.94 -8.36 -4.59
N LEU A 125 -7.04 -8.21 -3.83
CA LEU A 125 -8.38 -8.45 -4.38
C LEU A 125 -8.73 -7.41 -5.45
N SER A 126 -8.34 -6.15 -5.22
CA SER A 126 -8.46 -5.04 -6.16
C SER A 126 -7.59 -5.23 -7.39
N SER A 127 -6.31 -5.57 -7.21
CA SER A 127 -5.37 -5.71 -8.33
C SER A 127 -5.68 -6.94 -9.20
N PHE A 128 -6.13 -8.04 -8.58
CA PHE A 128 -6.51 -9.24 -9.31
C PHE A 128 -7.86 -9.09 -10.03
N GLY A 129 -8.84 -8.42 -9.43
CA GLY A 129 -10.11 -8.03 -10.06
C GLY A 129 -11.06 -9.17 -10.50
N LYS A 130 -10.64 -10.44 -10.41
CA LYS A 130 -11.42 -11.60 -10.87
C LYS A 130 -12.26 -12.26 -9.76
N ILE A 131 -11.99 -11.95 -8.49
CA ILE A 131 -12.80 -12.42 -7.36
C ILE A 131 -13.90 -11.39 -7.08
N LYS A 132 -15.15 -11.79 -7.35
CA LYS A 132 -16.32 -10.94 -7.11
C LYS A 132 -16.55 -10.74 -5.61
N LEU A 133 -16.93 -9.53 -5.19
CA LEU A 133 -17.22 -9.18 -3.79
C LEU A 133 -18.13 -10.18 -3.06
N ARG A 134 -19.18 -10.68 -3.74
CA ARG A 134 -20.12 -11.67 -3.18
C ARG A 134 -19.48 -13.03 -2.81
N ASN A 135 -18.28 -13.30 -3.32
CA ASN A 135 -17.48 -14.50 -3.09
C ASN A 135 -16.31 -14.22 -2.13
N VAL A 136 -16.23 -13.03 -1.50
CA VAL A 136 -15.22 -12.73 -0.48
C VAL A 136 -15.86 -12.84 0.89
N ALA A 137 -15.15 -13.46 1.83
CA ALA A 137 -15.47 -13.40 3.26
C ALA A 137 -14.20 -13.13 4.06
N ILE A 138 -14.27 -12.29 5.08
CA ILE A 138 -13.09 -11.93 5.89
C ILE A 138 -13.31 -12.39 7.34
N PRO A 139 -12.38 -13.16 7.95
CA PRO A 139 -12.45 -13.51 9.37
C PRO A 139 -12.42 -12.27 10.27
N ASP A 140 -13.15 -12.29 11.39
CA ASP A 140 -13.10 -11.21 12.39
C ASP A 140 -11.68 -11.01 12.95
N THR A 141 -10.91 -12.09 13.13
CA THR A 141 -9.52 -12.01 13.61
C THR A 141 -8.64 -11.14 12.71
N VAL A 142 -8.78 -11.24 11.39
CA VAL A 142 -8.04 -10.39 10.42
C VAL A 142 -8.39 -8.91 10.62
N LYS A 143 -9.67 -8.60 10.85
CA LYS A 143 -10.13 -7.23 11.12
C LYS A 143 -9.56 -6.71 12.44
N ASP A 144 -9.50 -7.54 13.46
CA ASP A 144 -8.94 -7.16 14.77
C ASP A 144 -7.44 -6.90 14.68
N GLU A 145 -6.69 -7.73 13.96
CA GLU A 145 -5.27 -7.50 13.69
C GLU A 145 -5.01 -6.16 13.00
N LEU A 146 -5.84 -5.82 12.00
CA LEU A 146 -5.75 -4.53 11.33
C LEU A 146 -6.01 -3.39 12.31
N LYS A 147 -7.09 -3.47 13.10
CA LYS A 147 -7.45 -2.43 14.08
C LYS A 147 -6.36 -2.20 15.13
N ASN A 148 -5.74 -3.27 15.61
CA ASN A 148 -4.65 -3.19 16.59
C ASN A 148 -3.45 -2.39 16.06
N LYS A 149 -3.23 -2.42 14.73
CA LYS A 149 -2.15 -1.69 14.07
C LYS A 149 -2.47 -0.23 13.72
N LEU A 150 -3.72 0.27 13.85
CA LEU A 150 -4.12 1.61 13.36
C LEU A 150 -3.76 2.80 14.27
N ASN A 151 -3.52 2.55 15.56
CA ASN A 151 -3.57 3.61 16.58
C ASN A 151 -2.21 4.19 16.98
N SER A 152 -1.11 3.76 16.36
CA SER A 152 0.22 4.28 16.71
C SER A 152 0.52 5.60 16.00
N LYS A 153 0.87 6.62 16.79
CA LYS A 153 1.21 7.96 16.31
C LYS A 153 2.55 8.43 16.81
N TYR A 154 3.20 9.30 16.05
CA TYR A 154 4.45 9.93 16.46
C TYR A 154 4.24 10.96 17.56
N GLY A 155 5.10 10.88 18.58
CA GLY A 155 5.28 11.93 19.57
C GLY A 155 6.21 13.04 19.09
N ARG A 156 6.10 14.23 19.69
CA ARG A 156 7.00 15.36 19.36
C ARG A 156 8.45 15.07 19.73
N THR A 157 8.69 14.49 20.91
CA THR A 157 10.04 14.14 21.39
C THR A 157 10.68 13.07 20.52
N GLU A 158 9.91 12.02 20.19
CA GLU A 158 10.34 10.97 19.26
C GLU A 158 10.79 11.55 17.92
N LEU A 159 10.00 12.44 17.30
CA LEU A 159 10.40 13.08 16.04
C LEU A 159 11.64 13.97 16.18
N GLN A 160 11.82 14.62 17.34
CA GLN A 160 13.05 15.39 17.59
C GLN A 160 14.28 14.50 17.68
N LEU A 161 14.16 13.29 18.23
CA LEU A 161 15.24 12.30 18.27
C LEU A 161 15.50 11.73 16.87
N MET A 162 14.45 11.32 16.13
CA MET A 162 14.57 10.85 14.74
C MET A 162 15.30 11.86 13.84
N LYS A 163 15.05 13.16 14.03
CA LYS A 163 15.75 14.22 13.27
C LYS A 163 17.25 14.24 13.46
N GLN A 164 17.76 13.78 14.60
CA GLN A 164 19.21 13.71 14.85
C GLN A 164 19.88 12.62 14.00
N HIS A 165 19.12 11.62 13.57
CA HIS A 165 19.57 10.56 12.67
C HIS A 165 19.35 10.89 11.17
N ALA A 166 18.55 11.92 10.86
CA ALA A 166 18.32 12.35 9.48
C ALA A 166 19.57 13.07 8.93
N LYS A 167 20.18 12.52 7.88
CA LYS A 167 21.40 13.07 7.27
C LYS A 167 21.14 14.34 6.45
N CYS A 168 19.91 14.53 5.97
CA CYS A 168 19.46 15.78 5.36
C CYS A 168 17.96 15.99 5.57
N GLN A 169 17.47 17.21 5.32
CA GLN A 169 16.04 17.57 5.32
C GLN A 169 15.19 17.01 6.49
N GLY A 170 15.77 16.87 7.69
CA GLY A 170 15.06 16.32 8.87
C GLY A 170 13.83 17.15 9.28
N ASN A 171 13.75 18.42 8.87
CA ASN A 171 12.56 19.26 9.04
C ASN A 171 11.31 18.74 8.33
N LEU A 172 11.42 17.81 7.37
CA LEU A 172 10.26 17.13 6.78
C LEU A 172 9.49 16.29 7.80
N LEU A 173 10.18 15.75 8.82
CA LEU A 173 9.57 14.96 9.89
C LEU A 173 8.60 15.78 10.75
N ASP A 174 8.65 17.12 10.73
CA ASP A 174 7.69 17.98 11.43
C ASP A 174 6.24 17.76 10.96
N GLU A 175 6.05 17.40 9.69
CA GLU A 175 4.72 17.11 9.14
C GLU A 175 4.09 15.86 9.76
N LEU A 176 4.90 14.97 10.33
CA LEU A 176 4.45 13.72 10.95
C LEU A 176 4.06 13.87 12.43
N ASN A 177 4.17 15.08 13.01
CA ASN A 177 3.81 15.29 14.41
C ASN A 177 2.32 14.99 14.67
N ASN A 178 2.05 14.11 15.64
CA ASN A 178 0.71 13.56 15.93
C ASN A 178 0.05 12.89 14.71
N ARG A 179 0.87 12.33 13.82
CA ARG A 179 0.44 11.52 12.66
C ARG A 179 0.82 10.06 12.83
N ARG A 180 0.27 9.20 11.97
CA ARG A 180 0.47 7.74 12.01
C ARG A 180 1.93 7.37 11.80
N LYS A 181 2.41 6.42 12.61
CA LYS A 181 3.69 5.73 12.39
C LYS A 181 3.67 4.85 11.14
N LYS A 182 4.83 4.39 10.65
CA LYS A 182 4.91 3.61 9.39
C LYS A 182 3.96 2.40 9.37
N ALA A 183 3.98 1.57 10.41
CA ALA A 183 3.10 0.40 10.51
C ALA A 183 1.60 0.79 10.49
N SER A 184 1.22 1.86 11.21
CA SER A 184 -0.14 2.41 11.19
C SER A 184 -0.54 2.96 9.81
N ARG A 185 0.41 3.56 9.07
CA ARG A 185 0.16 4.03 7.70
C ARG A 185 -0.12 2.86 6.75
N LYS A 186 0.71 1.80 6.79
CA LYS A 186 0.47 0.58 5.99
C LYS A 186 -0.92 0.00 6.30
N ALA A 187 -1.24 -0.16 7.59
CA ALA A 187 -2.52 -0.73 8.01
C ALA A 187 -3.70 0.13 7.55
N SER A 188 -3.61 1.45 7.74
CA SER A 188 -4.70 2.37 7.44
C SER A 188 -4.92 2.63 5.96
N TYR A 189 -3.85 2.71 5.16
CA TYR A 189 -3.92 3.20 3.78
C TYR A 189 -3.84 2.11 2.72
N LEU A 190 -3.32 0.93 3.06
CA LEU A 190 -3.35 -0.24 2.18
C LEU A 190 -4.43 -1.20 2.69
N ALA A 191 -4.13 -1.94 3.75
CA ALA A 191 -4.96 -3.08 4.17
C ALA A 191 -6.39 -2.72 4.58
N MET A 192 -6.60 -1.64 5.36
CA MET A 192 -7.95 -1.25 5.80
C MET A 192 -8.79 -0.72 4.64
N GLN A 193 -8.19 -0.01 3.67
CA GLN A 193 -8.93 0.44 2.47
C GLN A 193 -9.38 -0.74 1.62
N GLU A 194 -8.52 -1.74 1.47
CA GLU A 194 -8.86 -2.98 0.78
C GLU A 194 -9.94 -3.76 1.54
N TYR A 195 -9.79 -3.90 2.85
CA TYR A 195 -10.81 -4.49 3.72
C TYR A 195 -12.17 -3.80 3.54
N GLU A 196 -12.24 -2.47 3.61
CA GLU A 196 -13.50 -1.71 3.47
C GLU A 196 -14.13 -1.87 2.09
N ARG A 197 -13.33 -1.99 1.03
CA ARG A 197 -13.81 -2.24 -0.33
C ARG A 197 -14.39 -3.64 -0.48
N PHE A 198 -13.85 -4.62 0.26
CA PHE A 198 -14.25 -6.03 0.18
C PHE A 198 -15.02 -6.56 1.40
N SER A 199 -15.38 -5.69 2.35
CA SER A 199 -16.10 -6.06 3.57
C SER A 199 -17.58 -6.30 3.26
N GLY A 200 -17.89 -7.47 2.69
CA GLY A 200 -19.24 -7.95 2.49
C GLY A 200 -19.65 -8.96 3.55
N LYS A 201 -19.03 -10.13 3.53
CA LYS A 201 -19.28 -11.22 4.48
C LYS A 201 -18.17 -11.28 5.52
N THR A 202 -18.55 -11.36 6.79
CA THR A 202 -17.63 -11.62 7.89
C THR A 202 -17.86 -13.03 8.44
N ILE A 203 -16.78 -13.73 8.76
CA ILE A 203 -16.81 -15.03 9.45
C ILE A 203 -16.38 -14.79 10.89
N THR A 204 -17.29 -15.09 11.82
CA THR A 204 -17.07 -14.89 13.24
C THR A 204 -15.98 -15.82 13.75
N ALA A 205 -15.03 -15.24 14.48
CA ALA A 205 -13.96 -15.99 15.12
C ALA A 205 -14.52 -16.92 16.21
N GLN A 206 -13.96 -18.12 16.33
CA GLN A 206 -14.31 -19.07 17.39
C GLN A 206 -13.82 -18.62 18.77
N ARG A 207 -12.75 -17.82 18.79
CA ARG A 207 -12.06 -17.34 19.98
C ARG A 207 -11.68 -15.88 19.80
N GLU A 208 -11.43 -15.18 20.91
CA GLU A 208 -10.94 -13.81 20.87
C GLU A 208 -9.53 -13.74 20.29
N SER A 209 -9.30 -12.73 19.45
CA SER A 209 -7.99 -12.43 18.87
C SER A 209 -6.97 -12.10 19.98
N THR A 210 -5.72 -12.51 19.77
CA THR A 210 -4.63 -12.35 20.72
C THR A 210 -3.53 -11.42 20.17
N TYR A 211 -2.52 -11.14 20.99
CA TYR A 211 -1.30 -10.43 20.55
C TYR A 211 -0.28 -11.34 19.86
N ASP A 212 -0.48 -12.66 19.92
CA ASP A 212 0.38 -13.65 19.25
C ASP A 212 -0.16 -13.91 17.85
N SER A 213 0.64 -13.58 16.82
CA SER A 213 0.25 -13.78 15.42
C SER A 213 0.06 -15.26 15.08
N GLY A 214 0.89 -16.15 15.62
CA GLY A 214 0.77 -17.59 15.35
C GLY A 214 -0.50 -18.19 15.97
N GLU A 215 -0.94 -17.66 17.11
CA GLU A 215 -2.22 -18.06 17.68
C GLU A 215 -3.41 -17.49 16.90
N ASN A 216 -3.30 -16.25 16.39
CA ASN A 216 -4.33 -15.68 15.51
C ASN A 216 -4.49 -16.47 14.21
N ASP A 217 -3.40 -16.95 13.62
CA ASP A 217 -3.42 -17.82 12.45
C ASP A 217 -4.20 -19.11 12.71
N ARG A 218 -4.02 -19.73 13.88
CA ARG A 218 -4.82 -20.88 14.33
C ARG A 218 -6.29 -20.54 14.48
N ILE A 219 -6.59 -19.43 15.14
CA ILE A 219 -7.99 -18.97 15.31
C ILE A 219 -8.64 -18.77 13.94
N ILE A 220 -7.94 -18.18 12.96
CA ILE A 220 -8.44 -17.99 11.60
C ILE A 220 -8.78 -19.34 10.96
N VAL A 221 -7.83 -20.28 10.92
CA VAL A 221 -8.01 -21.59 10.28
C VAL A 221 -9.15 -22.38 10.92
N GLU A 222 -9.18 -22.46 12.26
CA GLU A 222 -10.26 -23.12 13.01
C GLU A 222 -11.63 -22.50 12.72
N SER A 223 -11.69 -21.17 12.67
CA SER A 223 -12.95 -20.44 12.43
C SER A 223 -13.48 -20.67 11.03
N LEU A 224 -12.60 -20.64 10.03
CA LEU A 224 -12.96 -20.94 8.64
C LEU A 224 -13.44 -22.39 8.48
N ARG A 225 -12.75 -23.34 9.10
CA ARG A 225 -13.12 -24.76 9.04
C ARG A 225 -14.44 -25.04 9.73
N SER A 226 -14.65 -24.48 10.92
CA SER A 226 -15.93 -24.55 11.64
C SER A 226 -17.06 -23.93 10.81
N TYR A 227 -16.81 -22.78 10.17
CA TYR A 227 -17.79 -22.13 9.30
C TYR A 227 -18.17 -23.01 8.10
N GLU A 228 -17.19 -23.60 7.41
CA GLU A 228 -17.42 -24.51 6.29
C GLU A 228 -18.21 -25.76 6.71
N LYS A 229 -17.91 -26.35 7.87
CA LYS A 229 -18.62 -27.54 8.39
C LYS A 229 -20.09 -27.25 8.67
N ASN A 230 -20.39 -26.04 9.15
CA ASN A 230 -21.74 -25.66 9.61
C ASN A 230 -22.59 -24.99 8.53
N ASN A 231 -22.06 -24.75 7.33
CA ASN A 231 -22.75 -24.05 6.25
C ASN A 231 -22.59 -24.77 4.91
N PRO A 232 -23.55 -24.67 3.97
CA PRO A 232 -23.45 -25.28 2.63
C PRO A 232 -22.54 -24.46 1.70
N VAL A 233 -21.32 -24.21 2.15
CA VAL A 233 -20.32 -23.38 1.47
C VAL A 233 -19.02 -24.17 1.29
N ARG A 234 -18.13 -23.66 0.45
CA ARG A 234 -16.71 -24.00 0.46
C ARG A 234 -15.92 -22.76 0.80
N VAL A 235 -14.91 -22.92 1.64
CA VAL A 235 -14.04 -21.83 2.06
C VAL A 235 -12.64 -22.11 1.53
N THR A 236 -12.04 -21.12 0.87
CA THR A 236 -10.63 -21.17 0.47
C THR A 236 -9.89 -20.02 1.14
N LEU A 237 -8.86 -20.29 1.94
CA LEU A 237 -7.96 -19.24 2.44
C LEU A 237 -6.98 -18.79 1.35
N LEU A 238 -6.82 -17.50 1.16
CA LEU A 238 -5.78 -16.90 0.31
C LEU A 238 -4.67 -16.39 1.22
N THR A 239 -3.44 -16.86 1.02
CA THR A 239 -2.30 -16.47 1.83
C THR A 239 -1.03 -16.39 0.99
N ALA A 240 -0.09 -15.54 1.43
CA ALA A 240 1.28 -15.51 0.93
C ALA A 240 2.29 -15.97 2.01
N ASP A 241 1.81 -16.48 3.14
CA ASP A 241 2.61 -16.91 4.28
C ASP A 241 2.79 -18.44 4.27
N ASP A 242 4.04 -18.91 4.32
CA ASP A 242 4.36 -20.34 4.34
C ASP A 242 3.85 -21.03 5.62
N SER A 243 3.91 -20.36 6.76
CA SER A 243 3.49 -20.91 8.04
C SER A 243 1.97 -21.11 8.08
N LEU A 244 1.21 -20.13 7.59
CA LEU A 244 -0.25 -20.22 7.48
C LEU A 244 -0.68 -21.26 6.44
N ARG A 245 0.07 -21.41 5.34
CA ARG A 245 -0.14 -22.50 4.37
C ARG A 245 0.02 -23.88 5.03
N ASP A 246 1.08 -24.07 5.80
CA ASP A 246 1.35 -25.37 6.43
C ASP A 246 0.31 -25.70 7.51
N LEU A 247 -0.17 -24.69 8.23
CA LEU A 247 -1.29 -24.82 9.15
C LEU A 247 -2.60 -25.22 8.43
N CYS A 248 -2.92 -24.61 7.28
CA CYS A 248 -4.09 -25.02 6.50
C CYS A 248 -4.02 -26.48 6.04
N ARG A 249 -2.82 -26.96 5.67
CA ARG A 249 -2.59 -28.37 5.30
C ARG A 249 -2.82 -29.30 6.48
N ALA A 250 -2.36 -28.93 7.66
CA ALA A 250 -2.55 -29.72 8.87
C ALA A 250 -4.03 -29.86 9.25
N GLU A 251 -4.83 -28.80 9.06
CA GLU A 251 -6.25 -28.75 9.41
C GLU A 251 -7.21 -29.15 8.27
N ASP A 252 -6.68 -29.64 7.14
CA ASP A 252 -7.44 -29.98 5.93
C ASP A 252 -8.36 -28.82 5.47
N LEU A 253 -7.85 -27.58 5.56
CA LEU A 253 -8.50 -26.39 5.04
C LEU A 253 -7.99 -26.10 3.63
N ASP A 254 -8.94 -25.95 2.72
CA ASP A 254 -8.68 -25.57 1.34
C ASP A 254 -8.03 -24.17 1.30
N HIS A 255 -6.92 -24.04 0.58
CA HIS A 255 -6.14 -22.81 0.54
C HIS A 255 -5.49 -22.62 -0.83
N PHE A 256 -5.18 -21.37 -1.15
CA PHE A 256 -4.36 -21.02 -2.30
C PHE A 256 -3.18 -20.15 -1.83
N TYR A 257 -1.97 -20.63 -2.09
CA TYR A 257 -0.74 -19.93 -1.77
C TYR A 257 -0.32 -19.02 -2.93
N LEU A 258 -0.25 -17.71 -2.67
CA LEU A 258 0.16 -16.68 -3.60
C LEU A 258 1.69 -16.51 -3.54
N LYS A 259 2.36 -16.75 -4.67
CA LYS A 259 3.81 -16.63 -4.78
C LYS A 259 4.19 -15.17 -4.99
N VAL A 260 4.73 -14.55 -3.94
CA VAL A 260 5.29 -13.20 -4.00
C VAL A 260 6.67 -13.28 -4.66
N PRO A 261 6.97 -12.46 -5.68
CA PRO A 261 8.26 -12.52 -6.36
C PRO A 261 9.41 -12.21 -5.39
N HIS A 262 10.40 -13.10 -5.35
CA HIS A 262 11.60 -12.94 -4.53
C HIS A 262 12.59 -11.95 -5.15
N ASN A 263 12.86 -12.12 -6.44
CA ASN A 263 13.55 -11.15 -7.27
C ASN A 263 12.48 -10.47 -8.12
N PHE A 264 12.41 -9.15 -8.06
CA PHE A 264 11.49 -8.38 -8.87
C PHE A 264 12.26 -7.24 -9.55
N GLU A 265 11.95 -7.05 -10.81
CA GLU A 265 12.26 -5.85 -11.56
C GLU A 265 10.92 -5.15 -11.82
N ALA A 266 10.98 -3.83 -11.99
CA ALA A 266 9.84 -3.06 -12.42
C ALA A 266 10.28 -2.48 -13.77
N ASP A 267 9.87 -3.12 -14.87
CA ASP A 267 10.34 -2.74 -16.20
C ASP A 267 9.49 -1.63 -16.79
N SER A 268 8.17 -1.74 -16.66
CA SER A 268 7.23 -0.76 -17.15
C SER A 268 5.91 -0.81 -16.38
N CYS A 269 5.14 0.27 -16.46
CA CYS A 269 3.79 0.33 -15.92
C CYS A 269 2.92 1.33 -16.68
N SER A 270 1.60 1.15 -16.60
CA SER A 270 0.65 2.12 -17.12
C SER A 270 0.63 3.41 -16.29
N HIS A 271 0.08 4.47 -16.88
CA HIS A 271 -0.13 5.74 -16.18
C HIS A 271 -0.87 5.61 -14.85
N GLY A 272 -1.90 4.76 -14.79
CA GLY A 272 -2.70 4.55 -13.58
C GLY A 272 -1.95 3.78 -12.49
N GLU A 273 -1.18 2.78 -12.88
CA GLU A 273 -0.32 2.01 -11.96
C GLU A 273 0.77 2.92 -11.38
N PHE A 274 1.39 3.77 -12.20
CA PHE A 274 2.42 4.70 -11.73
C PHE A 274 1.89 5.75 -10.74
N LEU A 275 0.72 6.34 -11.03
CA LEU A 275 0.05 7.25 -10.08
C LEU A 275 -0.24 6.56 -8.74
N THR A 276 -0.71 5.31 -8.80
CA THR A 276 -0.99 4.51 -7.61
C THR A 276 0.29 4.18 -6.85
N LEU A 277 1.39 3.88 -7.56
CA LEU A 277 2.70 3.63 -6.98
C LEU A 277 3.22 4.84 -6.21
N ILE A 278 3.25 6.03 -6.84
CA ILE A 278 3.70 7.27 -6.19
C ILE A 278 2.86 7.57 -4.96
N ARG A 279 1.54 7.42 -5.07
CA ARG A 279 0.61 7.59 -3.93
C ARG A 279 0.95 6.62 -2.81
N ASN A 280 1.08 5.33 -3.10
CA ASN A 280 1.32 4.31 -2.08
C ASN A 280 2.67 4.51 -1.39
N LEU A 281 3.74 4.79 -2.16
CA LEU A 281 5.05 5.13 -1.61
C LEU A 281 4.98 6.38 -0.71
N SER A 282 4.29 7.44 -1.16
CA SER A 282 4.09 8.65 -0.36
C SER A 282 3.38 8.36 0.96
N LEU A 283 2.36 7.49 0.94
CA LEU A 283 1.57 7.12 2.13
C LEU A 283 2.37 6.23 3.09
N VAL A 284 3.06 5.21 2.56
CA VAL A 284 3.82 4.25 3.38
C VAL A 284 5.08 4.89 3.93
N PHE A 285 5.85 5.63 3.14
CA PHE A 285 7.08 6.30 3.57
C PHE A 285 6.78 7.59 4.36
N GLY A 286 5.53 8.08 4.28
CA GLY A 286 5.07 9.34 4.88
C GLY A 286 5.28 10.53 3.97
N PHE A 287 6.42 10.56 3.29
CA PHE A 287 6.70 11.49 2.20
C PHE A 287 7.79 10.92 1.28
N VAL A 288 7.79 11.39 0.04
CA VAL A 288 8.80 11.12 -0.99
C VAL A 288 9.13 12.41 -1.73
N LYS A 289 10.28 12.44 -2.40
CA LYS A 289 10.65 13.52 -3.31
C LYS A 289 10.50 13.02 -4.74
N LEU A 290 9.76 13.75 -5.55
CA LEU A 290 9.64 13.55 -6.99
C LEU A 290 10.22 14.78 -7.70
N ASN A 291 11.36 14.60 -8.37
CA ASN A 291 12.12 15.69 -8.99
C ASN A 291 12.27 16.90 -8.04
N SER A 292 11.63 18.03 -8.35
CA SER A 292 11.70 19.27 -7.55
C SER A 292 10.51 19.47 -6.60
N SER A 293 9.77 18.40 -6.25
CA SER A 293 8.61 18.46 -5.34
C SER A 293 8.68 17.39 -4.27
N ILE A 294 8.25 17.73 -3.05
CA ILE A 294 8.03 16.77 -1.95
C ILE A 294 6.54 16.46 -1.89
N ILE A 295 6.21 15.17 -1.93
CA ILE A 295 4.86 14.64 -1.83
C ILE A 295 4.70 14.03 -0.45
N PHE A 296 3.85 14.61 0.38
CA PHE A 296 3.51 14.07 1.70
C PHE A 296 2.25 13.24 1.59
N GLY A 297 2.36 11.95 1.85
CA GLY A 297 1.21 11.08 2.05
C GLY A 297 0.61 11.26 3.44
N GLU A 298 1.40 11.64 4.43
CA GLU A 298 0.93 11.91 5.80
C GLU A 298 1.44 13.29 6.25
N PHE A 299 0.53 14.15 6.74
CA PHE A 299 0.87 15.54 7.06
C PHE A 299 -0.10 16.20 8.06
N GLY A 300 0.36 17.30 8.67
CA GLY A 300 -0.43 18.12 9.59
C GLY A 300 -1.67 18.73 8.92
N GLY A 301 -2.85 18.47 9.50
CA GLY A 301 -4.13 18.98 8.98
C GLY A 301 -4.77 18.11 7.90
N LYS A 302 -4.22 16.92 7.61
CA LYS A 302 -4.86 15.94 6.72
C LYS A 302 -6.25 15.56 7.24
N ASN A 303 -7.28 15.72 6.39
CA ASN A 303 -8.68 15.51 6.70
C ASN A 303 -9.34 14.39 5.87
N ARG A 304 -8.71 13.98 4.76
CA ARG A 304 -9.14 12.85 3.92
C ARG A 304 -7.98 11.87 3.75
N ALA A 305 -8.29 10.58 3.74
CA ALA A 305 -7.28 9.53 3.63
C ALA A 305 -6.49 9.57 2.31
N ASP A 306 -7.13 10.00 1.22
CA ASP A 306 -6.59 10.09 -0.14
C ASP A 306 -5.91 11.42 -0.47
N ALA A 307 -5.99 12.42 0.43
CA ALA A 307 -5.36 13.71 0.21
C ALA A 307 -3.84 13.62 0.35
N LEU A 308 -3.15 14.32 -0.56
CA LEU A 308 -1.70 14.50 -0.55
C LEU A 308 -1.38 15.98 -0.38
N LYS A 309 -0.30 16.27 0.34
CA LYS A 309 0.26 17.64 0.40
C LYS A 309 1.49 17.68 -0.47
N LEU A 310 1.54 18.65 -1.37
CA LEU A 310 2.67 18.92 -2.26
C LEU A 310 3.42 20.15 -1.75
N ARG A 311 4.74 20.05 -1.64
CA ARG A 311 5.65 21.17 -1.39
C ARG A 311 6.62 21.29 -2.54
N PHE A 312 6.60 22.44 -3.20
CA PHE A 312 7.38 22.66 -4.41
C PHE A 312 8.68 23.40 -4.08
N LEU A 313 9.81 22.81 -4.50
CA LEU A 313 11.14 23.43 -4.41
C LEU A 313 11.33 24.42 -5.57
N ASP A 314 10.74 24.14 -6.74
CA ASP A 314 10.67 25.07 -7.86
C ASP A 314 9.37 25.91 -7.86
N LYS A 315 9.53 27.24 -7.85
CA LYS A 315 8.42 28.19 -7.90
C LYS A 315 7.69 28.20 -9.25
N LYS A 316 8.36 27.85 -10.36
CA LYS A 316 7.74 27.78 -11.69
C LYS A 316 6.76 26.62 -11.74
N VAL A 317 7.22 25.42 -11.35
CA VAL A 317 6.38 24.22 -11.24
C VAL A 317 5.17 24.47 -10.34
N TYR A 318 5.36 25.12 -9.19
CA TYR A 318 4.24 25.49 -8.30
C TYR A 318 3.18 26.34 -9.00
N LYS A 319 3.59 27.39 -9.73
CA LYS A 319 2.65 28.31 -10.40
C LYS A 319 1.84 27.59 -11.48
N GLU A 320 2.50 26.80 -12.32
CA GLU A 320 1.83 26.03 -13.37
C GLU A 320 0.91 24.95 -12.77
N PHE A 321 1.38 24.23 -11.74
CA PHE A 321 0.55 23.25 -11.04
C PHE A 321 -0.72 23.89 -10.47
N LYS A 322 -0.62 25.03 -9.77
CA LYS A 322 -1.80 25.71 -9.22
C LYS A 322 -2.76 26.17 -10.31
N LYS A 323 -2.25 26.65 -11.45
CA LYS A 323 -3.06 27.04 -12.60
C LYS A 323 -3.81 25.85 -13.18
N HIS A 324 -3.10 24.75 -13.50
CA HIS A 324 -3.70 23.53 -14.05
C HIS A 324 -4.67 22.87 -13.07
N GLN A 325 -4.30 22.77 -11.79
CA GLN A 325 -5.18 22.26 -10.73
C GLN A 325 -6.49 23.06 -10.64
N LYS A 326 -6.42 24.40 -10.72
CA LYS A 326 -7.63 25.23 -10.73
C LYS A 326 -8.49 24.93 -11.96
N ILE A 327 -7.90 24.86 -13.15
CA ILE A 327 -8.61 24.55 -14.39
C ILE A 327 -9.31 23.18 -14.29
N CYS A 328 -8.58 22.12 -13.92
CA CYS A 328 -9.14 20.77 -13.77
C CYS A 328 -10.30 20.73 -12.78
N ARG A 329 -10.18 21.41 -11.63
CA ARG A 329 -11.25 21.49 -10.63
C ARG A 329 -12.48 22.22 -11.16
N GLU A 330 -12.31 23.32 -11.87
CA GLU A 330 -13.45 24.04 -12.47
C GLU A 330 -14.12 23.21 -13.57
N LEU A 331 -13.33 22.53 -14.43
CA LEU A 331 -13.87 21.61 -15.43
C LEU A 331 -14.67 20.46 -14.81
N ASN A 332 -14.17 19.85 -13.74
CA ASN A 332 -14.89 18.80 -13.01
C ASN A 332 -16.22 19.29 -12.43
N LYS A 333 -16.32 20.55 -11.98
CA LYS A 333 -17.57 21.14 -11.49
C LYS A 333 -18.63 21.33 -12.58
N LEU A 334 -18.23 21.43 -13.84
CA LEU A 334 -19.17 21.53 -14.96
C LEU A 334 -19.95 20.22 -15.17
N GLY A 335 -19.55 19.11 -14.53
CA GLY A 335 -20.28 17.84 -14.58
C GLY A 335 -20.33 17.21 -15.98
N ILE A 336 -19.41 17.59 -16.86
CA ILE A 336 -19.30 17.04 -18.21
C ILE A 336 -18.94 15.57 -18.06
N ARG A 337 -19.90 14.69 -18.38
CA ARG A 337 -19.68 13.25 -18.35
C ARG A 337 -18.62 12.88 -19.38
N LYS A 338 -17.66 12.04 -18.98
CA LYS A 338 -16.71 11.40 -19.89
C LYS A 338 -17.43 10.46 -20.84
#